data_AF-A0A9D1RCI2-F1
#
_entry.id   AF-A0A9D1RCI2-F1
#
_cell.length_a   1.000
_cell.length_b   1.000
_cell.length_c   1.000
_cell.angle_alpha   90.00
_cell.angle_beta   90.00
_cell.angle_gamma   90.00
#
_symmetry.space_group_name_H-M   'P 1'
#
loop_
_entity.id
_entity.type
_entity.pdbx_description
1 polymer ?
#
loop_
_entity_poly.entity_id
_entity_poly.type
_entity_poly.pdbx_seq_one_letter_code
_entity_poly.pdbx_strand_id
1 'polypeptide(L)' 'MDITQLAEEYENQYRVLNAKIQGLRPLLCVYRGEDLVLLRKKIKIYYDMASQCKVIATMLSDYYNGEDIV' A
#
# COMPACT_ATOMS: atom_id res chain seq x y z
N MET A 1 1.06 21.39 5.94
CA MET A 1 0.68 19.99 5.77
C MET A 1 0.44 19.45 7.15
N ASP A 2 -0.80 19.09 7.46
CA ASP A 2 -1.19 18.55 8.77
C ASP A 2 -0.92 17.03 8.83
N ILE A 3 -0.64 16.48 10.02
CA ILE A 3 -0.36 15.05 10.22
C ILE A 3 -1.58 14.21 9.86
N THR A 4 -2.78 14.71 10.13
CA THR A 4 -4.04 14.05 9.73
C THR A 4 -4.18 13.97 8.21
N GLN A 5 -3.85 15.05 7.50
CA GLN A 5 -3.85 15.09 6.03
C GLN A 5 -2.79 14.14 5.46
N LEU A 6 -1.63 14.04 6.10
CA LEU A 6 -0.57 13.11 5.69
C LEU A 6 -1.02 11.65 5.87
N ALA A 7 -1.71 11.33 6.97
CA ALA A 7 -2.29 10.01 7.20
C ALA A 7 -3.32 9.64 6.11
N GLU A 8 -4.19 10.58 5.73
CA GLU A 8 -5.16 10.40 4.65
C GLU A 8 -4.47 10.19 3.30
N GLU A 9 -3.39 10.90 3.02
CA GLU A 9 -2.62 10.72 1.80
C GLU A 9 -2.02 9.31 1.70
N TYR A 10 -1.43 8.80 2.79
CA TYR A 10 -0.93 7.42 2.84
C TYR A 10 -2.05 6.38 2.68
N GLU A 11 -3.23 6.62 3.26
CA GLU A 11 -4.40 5.74 3.06
C GLU A 11 -4.87 5.75 1.60
N ASN A 12 -4.84 6.92 0.94
CA ASN A 12 -5.17 7.02 -0.48
C ASN A 12 -4.14 6.28 -1.35
N GLN A 13 -2.84 6.43 -1.05
CA GLN A 13 -1.78 5.68 -1.74
C GLN A 13 -1.95 4.16 -1.58
N TYR A 14 -2.30 3.70 -0.37
CA TYR A 14 -2.66 2.29 -0.12
C TYR A 14 -3.80 1.81 -1.03
N ARG A 15 -4.90 2.59 -1.14
CA ARG A 15 -6.04 2.26 -2.01
C ARG A 15 -5.64 2.18 -3.48
N VAL A 16 -4.85 3.13 -3.96
CA VAL A 16 -4.34 3.15 -5.36
C VAL A 16 -3.45 1.93 -5.64
N LEU A 17 -2.54 1.59 -4.74
CA LEU A 17 -1.67 0.42 -4.88
C LEU A 17 -2.47 -0.89 -4.88
N ASN A 18 -3.45 -1.01 -3.99
CA ASN A 18 -4.37 -2.15 -3.97
C ASN A 18 -5.15 -2.28 -5.28
N ALA A 19 -5.68 -1.19 -5.82
CA ALA A 19 -6.38 -1.22 -7.11
C ALA A 19 -5.46 -1.71 -8.24
N LYS A 20 -4.19 -1.27 -8.26
CA LYS A 20 -3.18 -1.77 -9.21
C LYS A 20 -2.94 -3.28 -9.05
N ILE A 21 -2.80 -3.77 -7.82
CA ILE A 21 -2.63 -5.21 -7.55
C ILE A 21 -3.83 -6.01 -8.06
N GLN A 22 -5.06 -5.56 -7.77
CA GLN A 22 -6.28 -6.23 -8.25
C GLN A 22 -6.34 -6.27 -9.77
N GLY A 23 -5.96 -5.18 -10.45
CA GLY A 23 -5.90 -5.16 -11.92
C GLY A 23 -4.85 -6.11 -12.51
N LEU A 24 -3.76 -6.40 -11.78
CA LEU A 24 -2.70 -7.30 -12.23
C LEU A 24 -2.96 -8.78 -11.92
N ARG A 25 -3.78 -9.09 -10.92
CA ARG A 25 -4.06 -10.48 -10.50
C ARG A 25 -4.58 -11.37 -11.64
N PRO A 26 -5.53 -10.95 -12.48
CA PRO A 26 -6.00 -11.78 -13.61
C PRO A 26 -4.90 -12.17 -14.59
N LEU A 27 -3.88 -11.32 -14.77
CA LEU A 27 -2.77 -11.57 -15.68
C LEU A 27 -1.89 -12.75 -15.23
N LEU A 28 -1.91 -13.11 -13.93
CA LEU A 28 -1.20 -14.28 -13.41
C LEU A 28 -1.67 -15.60 -14.02
N CYS A 29 -2.91 -15.66 -14.50
CA CYS A 29 -3.47 -16.84 -15.17
C CYS A 29 -3.12 -16.90 -16.66
N VAL A 30 -2.69 -15.79 -17.25
CA VAL A 30 -2.43 -15.66 -18.69
C VAL A 30 -0.92 -15.70 -18.97
N TYR A 31 -0.13 -15.02 -18.14
CA TYR A 31 1.31 -14.86 -18.36
C TYR A 31 2.06 -16.16 -18.07
N ARG A 32 3.14 -16.41 -18.79
CA ARG A 32 3.99 -17.61 -18.65
C ARG A 32 5.47 -17.24 -18.68
N GLY A 33 6.33 -18.19 -18.29
CA GLY A 33 7.78 -18.02 -18.37
C GLY A 33 8.29 -16.80 -17.62
N GLU A 34 9.18 -16.05 -18.26
CA GLU A 34 9.84 -14.86 -17.69
C GLU A 34 8.84 -13.74 -17.37
N ASP A 35 7.85 -13.50 -18.24
CA ASP A 35 6.82 -12.48 -18.03
C ASP A 35 6.03 -12.73 -16.73
N LEU A 36 5.73 -13.99 -16.43
CA LEU A 36 5.06 -14.37 -15.18
C LEU A 36 5.94 -14.07 -13.95
N VAL A 37 7.25 -14.29 -14.06
CA VAL A 37 8.20 -13.98 -12.99
C VAL A 37 8.27 -12.48 -12.76
N LEU A 38 8.36 -11.67 -13.82
CA LEU A 38 8.36 -10.21 -13.72
C LEU A 38 7.04 -9.67 -13.16
N LEU A 39 5.90 -10.22 -13.59
CA LEU A 39 4.58 -9.86 -13.08
C LEU A 39 4.47 -10.14 -11.57
N ARG A 40 4.90 -11.32 -11.11
CA ARG A 40 4.92 -11.67 -9.68
C ARG A 40 5.80 -10.72 -8.87
N LYS A 41 6.99 -10.37 -9.37
CA LYS A 41 7.87 -9.39 -8.73
C LYS A 41 7.20 -8.02 -8.63
N LYS A 42 6.54 -7.56 -9.69
CA LYS A 42 5.84 -6.28 -9.72
C LYS A 42 4.67 -6.24 -8.72
N ILE A 43 3.86 -7.30 -8.68
CA ILE A 43 2.77 -7.44 -7.70
C ILE A 43 3.32 -7.41 -6.27
N LYS A 44 4.42 -8.13 -6.01
CA LYS A 44 5.08 -8.13 -4.70
C LYS A 44 5.52 -6.73 -4.28
N ILE A 45 6.18 -5.99 -5.18
CA ILE A 45 6.62 -4.61 -4.90
C ILE A 45 5.43 -3.72 -4.52
N TYR A 46 4.33 -3.77 -5.29
CA TYR A 46 3.15 -2.98 -4.95
C TYR A 46 2.51 -3.41 -3.63
N TYR A 47 2.53 -4.71 -3.31
CA TYR A 47 2.02 -5.21 -2.04
C TYR A 47 2.87 -4.71 -0.87
N ASP A 48 4.20 -4.80 -0.97
CA ASP A 48 5.13 -4.34 0.06
C ASP A 48 4.97 -2.82 0.29
N MET A 49 4.85 -2.04 -0.79
CA MET A 49 4.56 -0.60 -0.72
C MET A 49 3.22 -0.31 -0.06
N ALA A 50 2.15 -1.00 -0.47
CA ALA A 50 0.82 -0.81 0.10
C ALA A 50 0.82 -1.11 1.61
N SER A 51 1.49 -2.20 2.01
CA SER A 51 1.65 -2.56 3.42
C SER A 51 2.34 -1.46 4.21
N GLN A 52 3.41 -0.85 3.67
CA GLN A 52 4.08 0.27 4.32
C GLN A 52 3.20 1.52 4.41
N CYS A 53 2.49 1.88 3.34
CA CYS A 53 1.54 3.00 3.38
C CYS A 53 0.48 2.79 4.48
N LYS A 54 -0.03 1.58 4.63
CA LYS A 54 -1.02 1.27 5.67
C LYS A 54 -0.43 1.41 7.08
N VAL A 55 0.78 0.89 7.31
CA VAL A 55 1.48 1.02 8.60
C VAL A 55 1.70 2.49 8.95
N ILE A 56 2.18 3.29 8.00
CA ILE A 56 2.45 4.71 8.20
C ILE A 56 1.14 5.47 8.46
N ALA A 57 0.08 5.22 7.67
CA ALA A 57 -1.23 5.84 7.88
C ALA A 57 -1.77 5.56 9.30
N THR A 58 -1.66 4.31 9.78
CA THR A 58 -2.03 3.96 11.15
C THR A 58 -1.18 4.72 12.17
N MET A 59 0.14 4.70 12.05
CA MET A 59 1.05 5.42 12.97
C MET A 59 0.75 6.92 13.04
N LEU A 60 0.46 7.55 11.89
CA LEU A 60 0.14 8.98 11.83
C LEU A 60 -1.26 9.29 12.36
N SER A 61 -2.23 8.40 12.15
CA SER A 61 -3.58 8.55 12.70
C SER A 61 -3.59 8.44 14.23
N ASP A 62 -2.70 7.61 14.77
CA ASP A 62 -2.53 7.41 16.21
C ASP A 62 -1.61 8.46 16.86
N TYR A 63 -0.97 9.33 16.08
CA TYR A 63 0.02 10.30 16.56
C TYR A 63 -0.54 11.25 17.63
N TYR A 64 -1.74 11.80 17.42
CA TYR A 64 -2.41 12.66 18.41
C TYR A 64 -3.16 11.88 19.50
N ASN A 65 -3.37 10.57 19.32
CA ASN A 65 -3.99 9.71 20.33
C ASN A 65 -2.96 9.15 21.33
N GLY A 66 -1.66 9.24 21.01
CA GLY A 66 -0.55 8.86 21.88
C GLY A 66 0.01 10.02 22.72
N GLU A 67 -0.44 11.24 22.49
CA GLU A 67 -0.06 12.45 23.26
C GLU A 67 -1.21 12.89 24.17
N ASP A 68 -1.58 12.05 25.15
CA ASP A 68 -2.05 12.55 26.45
C ASP A 68 -2.06 11.42 27.52
N ILE A 69 -1.49 11.75 28.69
CA ILE A 69 -1.48 11.06 30.00
C ILE A 69 -0.27 10.11 30.28
N VAL A 70 0.91 10.68 30.57
CA VAL A 70 1.54 10.91 31.91
C VAL A 70 2.93 11.53 31.73
#